data_AF-A0A973BZN5-F1
#
_entry.id   AF-A0A973BZN5-F1
#
_cell.length_a   1.000
_cell.length_b   1.000
_cell.length_c   1.000
_cell.angle_alpha   90.00
_cell.angle_beta   90.00
_cell.angle_gamma   90.00
#
_symmetry.space_group_name_H-M   'P 1'
#
loop_
_entity.id
_entity.type
_entity.pdbx_description
1 polymer ?
#
loop_
_entity_poly.entity_id
_entity_poly.type
_entity_poly.pdbx_seq_one_letter_code
_entity_poly.pdbx_strand_id
1 'polypeptide(L)'
;MNYAMKERLRFIDCLVQYQGHIFREPIMAFFGVSSAAATRDLHAYITARPNNLVYRPSEKRYVKASSFSPLFDNNTQELINE
;
A
#
# COMPACT_ATOMS: atom_id res chain seq x y z
N MET A 1 -9.19 -7.69 10.61
CA MET A 1 -8.34 -7.74 9.39
C MET A 1 -7.41 -8.93 9.54
N ASN A 2 -7.35 -9.87 8.57
CA ASN A 2 -6.41 -10.99 8.65
C ASN A 2 -4.96 -10.46 8.64
N TYR A 3 -4.04 -11.09 9.38
CA TYR A 3 -2.62 -10.71 9.46
C TYR A 3 -2.00 -10.50 8.07
N ALA A 4 -2.23 -11.43 7.15
CA ALA A 4 -1.72 -11.33 5.77
C ALA A 4 -2.22 -10.08 5.02
N MET A 5 -3.42 -9.58 5.32
CA MET A 5 -3.96 -8.34 4.75
C MET A 5 -3.27 -7.12 5.36
N LYS A 6 -3.05 -7.11 6.68
CA LYS A 6 -2.37 -6.02 7.39
C LYS A 6 -0.95 -5.84 6.83
N GLU A 7 -0.22 -6.93 6.62
CA GLU A 7 1.13 -6.91 6.05
C GLU A 7 1.15 -6.39 4.60
N ARG A 8 0.18 -6.78 3.77
CA ARG A 8 0.06 -6.23 2.41
C ARG A 8 -0.22 -4.72 2.42
N LEU A 9 -1.07 -4.25 3.33
CA LEU A 9 -1.33 -2.82 3.48
C LEU A 9 -0.10 -2.06 4.01
N ARG A 10 0.66 -2.63 4.97
CA ARG A 10 1.92 -2.03 5.44
C ARG A 10 2.93 -1.90 4.32
N PHE A 11 3.06 -2.92 3.49
CA PHE A 11 3.96 -2.90 2.33
C PHE A 11 3.56 -1.79 1.34
N ILE A 12 2.26 -1.67 1.02
CA ILE A 12 1.74 -0.57 0.19
C ILE A 12 2.07 0.78 0.80
N ASP A 13 1.79 0.97 2.09
CA ASP A 13 2.01 2.23 2.81
C ASP A 13 3.48 2.65 2.77
N CYS A 14 4.38 1.70 3.02
CA CYS A 14 5.84 1.89 2.96
C CYS A 14 6.30 2.29 1.56
N LEU A 15 5.86 1.56 0.51
CA LEU A 15 6.21 1.91 -0.87
C LEU A 15 5.75 3.32 -1.24
N VAL A 16 4.51 3.70 -0.89
CA VAL A 16 4.03 5.05 -1.18
C VAL A 16 4.83 6.10 -0.41
N GLN A 17 5.12 5.86 0.88
CA GLN A 17 5.87 6.78 1.71
C GLN A 17 7.27 7.07 1.15
N TYR A 18 8.05 6.04 0.84
CA TYR A 18 9.45 6.16 0.47
C TYR A 18 9.69 6.27 -1.04
N GLN A 19 8.95 5.54 -1.87
CA GLN A 19 9.10 5.58 -3.33
C GLN A 19 8.23 6.67 -3.98
N GLY A 20 7.20 7.16 -3.29
CA GLY A 20 6.32 8.23 -3.79
C GLY A 20 5.34 7.78 -4.87
N HIS A 21 5.31 6.51 -5.23
CA HIS A 21 4.35 5.93 -6.16
C HIS A 21 4.23 4.42 -5.95
N ILE A 22 3.15 3.83 -6.47
CA ILE A 22 2.96 2.38 -6.41
C ILE A 22 2.32 1.81 -7.68
N PHE A 23 2.86 0.67 -8.09
CA PHE A 23 2.34 -0.22 -9.12
C PHE A 23 1.74 -1.48 -8.47
N ARG A 24 0.99 -2.28 -9.22
CA ARG A 24 0.47 -3.57 -8.70
C ARG A 24 1.56 -4.64 -8.67
N GLU A 25 2.50 -4.55 -9.59
CA GLU A 25 3.56 -5.53 -9.84
C GLU A 25 4.42 -5.81 -8.60
N PRO A 26 4.88 -4.81 -7.80
CA PRO A 26 5.59 -5.08 -6.57
C PRO A 26 4.77 -5.87 -5.53
N ILE A 27 3.47 -5.61 -5.43
CA ILE A 27 2.56 -6.33 -4.50
C ILE A 27 2.45 -7.79 -4.94
N MET A 28 2.25 -8.01 -6.24
CA MET A 28 2.16 -9.34 -6.84
C MET A 28 3.47 -10.12 -6.65
N ALA A 29 4.61 -9.50 -6.95
CA ALA A 29 5.92 -10.12 -6.87
C ALA A 29 6.32 -10.46 -5.44
N PHE A 30 6.06 -9.56 -4.48
CA PHE A 30 6.45 -9.76 -3.09
C PHE A 30 5.58 -10.79 -2.37
N PHE A 31 4.25 -10.77 -2.59
CA PHE A 31 3.31 -11.64 -1.88
C PHE A 31 2.83 -12.87 -2.68
N GLY A 32 3.25 -13.02 -3.95
CA GLY A 32 2.79 -14.11 -4.82
C GLY A 32 1.29 -14.07 -5.12
N VAL A 33 0.67 -12.88 -5.08
CA VAL A 33 -0.78 -12.72 -5.28
C VAL A 33 -1.15 -12.40 -6.73
N SER A 34 -2.38 -12.74 -7.13
CA SER A 34 -2.88 -12.41 -8.46
C SER A 34 -3.09 -10.90 -8.65
N SER A 35 -3.17 -10.44 -9.90
CA SER A 35 -3.47 -9.04 -10.23
C SER A 35 -4.81 -8.56 -9.64
N ALA A 36 -5.82 -9.43 -9.59
CA ALA A 36 -7.11 -9.14 -8.97
C ALA A 36 -6.99 -8.98 -7.44
N ALA A 37 -6.13 -9.76 -6.78
CA ALA A 37 -5.85 -9.62 -5.36
C ALA A 37 -5.08 -8.31 -5.07
N ALA A 38 -4.01 -8.02 -5.81
CA ALA A 38 -3.26 -6.77 -5.68
C ALA A 38 -4.14 -5.52 -5.91
N THR A 39 -5.09 -5.60 -6.85
CA THR A 39 -6.08 -4.52 -7.08
C THR A 39 -7.00 -4.34 -5.86
N ARG A 40 -7.47 -5.42 -5.24
CA ARG A 40 -8.27 -5.36 -4.01
C ARG A 40 -7.46 -4.79 -2.84
N ASP A 41 -6.19 -5.14 -2.71
CA ASP A 41 -5.32 -4.62 -1.66
C ASP A 41 -5.08 -3.10 -1.83
N LEU A 42 -4.83 -2.64 -3.07
CA LEU A 42 -4.75 -1.20 -3.37
C LEU A 42 -6.05 -0.47 -3.07
N HIS A 43 -7.20 -1.03 -3.46
CA HIS A 43 -8.50 -0.43 -3.13
C HIS A 43 -8.72 -0.36 -1.62
N ALA A 44 -8.35 -1.40 -0.87
CA ALA A 44 -8.45 -1.39 0.58
C ALA A 44 -7.57 -0.30 1.20
N TYR A 45 -6.35 -0.10 0.70
CA TYR A 45 -5.48 0.99 1.12
C TYR A 45 -6.11 2.36 0.82
N ILE A 46 -6.61 2.57 -0.40
CA ILE A 46 -7.26 3.82 -0.82
C ILE A 46 -8.51 4.09 0.04
N THR A 47 -9.31 3.08 0.35
CA THR A 47 -10.46 3.25 1.26
C THR A 47 -10.03 3.69 2.66
N ALA A 48 -8.92 3.15 3.17
CA ALA A 48 -8.38 3.51 4.49
C ALA A 48 -7.68 4.89 4.51
N ARG A 49 -7.14 5.33 3.37
CA ARG A 49 -6.43 6.60 3.19
C ARG A 49 -6.77 7.23 1.82
N PRO A 50 -7.98 7.76 1.64
CA PRO A 50 -8.46 8.22 0.33
C PRO A 50 -7.65 9.40 -0.23
N ASN A 51 -7.01 10.16 0.65
CA ASN A 51 -6.23 11.34 0.28
C ASN A 51 -4.72 11.06 0.15
N ASN A 52 -4.28 9.80 0.23
CA ASN A 52 -2.85 9.48 0.13
C ASN A 52 -2.37 9.31 -1.31
N LEU A 53 -3.27 9.01 -2.24
CA LEU A 53 -2.92 8.60 -3.59
C LEU A 53 -3.75 9.33 -4.64
N VAL A 54 -3.08 9.74 -5.71
CA VAL A 54 -3.71 10.26 -6.92
C VAL A 54 -3.44 9.28 -8.06
N TYR A 55 -4.47 8.86 -8.78
CA TYR A 55 -4.28 8.01 -9.95
C TYR A 55 -3.74 8.84 -11.13
N ARG A 56 -2.69 8.36 -11.78
CA ARG A 56 -2.11 8.94 -13.01
C ARG A 56 -2.39 7.99 -14.18
N PRO A 57 -3.46 8.21 -14.98
CA PRO A 57 -3.84 7.30 -16.06
C PRO A 57 -2.76 7.10 -17.14
N SER A 58 -2.02 8.16 -17.46
CA SER A 58 -0.91 8.14 -18.44
C SER A 58 0.22 7.18 -18.03
N GLU A 59 0.39 6.97 -16.73
CA GLU A 59 1.47 6.17 -16.16
C GLU A 59 0.95 4.85 -15.57
N LYS A 60 -0.37 4.63 -15.59
CA LYS A 60 -1.08 3.47 -15.03
C LYS A 60 -0.65 3.15 -13.59
N ARG A 61 -0.40 4.20 -12.78
CA ARG A 61 0.07 4.08 -11.40
C ARG A 61 -0.61 5.07 -10.48
N TYR A 62 -0.53 4.78 -9.18
CA TYR A 62 -0.89 5.74 -8.15
C TYR A 62 0.37 6.47 -7.68
N VAL A 63 0.26 7.79 -7.54
CA VAL A 63 1.34 8.65 -7.03
C VAL A 63 0.95 9.22 -5.68
N LYS A 64 1.95 9.40 -4.81
CA LYS A 64 1.79 9.99 -3.48
C LYS A 64 1.22 11.39 -3.60
N ALA A 65 0.13 11.65 -2.89
CA ALA A 65 -0.47 12.97 -2.77
C ALA A 65 0.34 13.87 -1.82
N SER A 66 0.22 15.19 -1.97
CA SER A 66 0.81 16.16 -1.03
C SER A 66 0.22 16.04 0.38
N SER A 67 -1.04 15.59 0.49
CA SER A 67 -1.76 15.32 1.74
C SER A 67 -1.47 13.95 2.36
N PHE A 68 -0.41 13.26 1.90
CA PHE A 68 -0.08 11.92 2.38
C PHE A 68 0.09 11.89 3.91
N SER A 69 -0.63 10.97 4.54
CA SER A 69 -0.48 10.61 5.95
C SER A 69 -0.46 9.09 6.07
N PRO A 70 0.62 8.47 6.55
CA PRO A 70 0.76 7.02 6.54
C PRO A 70 -0.42 6.33 7.28
N LEU A 71 -0.77 5.13 6.81
CA LEU A 71 -1.76 4.28 7.45
C LEU A 71 -1.18 3.64 8.72
N PHE A 72 0.10 3.30 8.70
CA PHE A 72 0.81 2.68 9.81
C PHE A 72 1.93 3.59 10.27
N ASP A 73 2.02 3.79 11.58
CA ASP A 73 3.15 4.50 12.16
C ASP A 73 4.43 3.70 11.97
N ASN A 74 5.52 4.39 11.61
CA ASN A 74 6.86 3.81 11.54
C ASN A 74 7.40 3.33 12.91
N ASN A 75 6.60 3.37 13.98
CA ASN A 75 6.99 2.84 15.27
C ASN A 75 7.01 1.31 15.18
N THR A 76 8.18 0.79 14.83
CA THR A 76 8.56 -0.63 14.72
C THR A 76 8.56 -1.33 16.09
N GLN A 77 7.58 -1.07 16.96
CA GLN A 77 7.45 -1.76 18.25
C GLN A 77 6.46 -2.94 18.22
N GLU A 78 5.71 -3.14 17.12
CA GLU A 78 4.78 -4.28 17.00
C GLU A 78 5.42 -5.58 16.49
N LEU A 79 6.73 -5.62 16.18
CA LEU A 79 7.40 -6.82 15.64
C LEU A 79 8.11 -7.70 16.70
N ILE A 80 7.95 -7.42 18.00
CA ILE A 80 8.66 -8.15 19.08
C ILE A 80 7.76 -9.13 19.87
N ASN A 81 6.47 -9.27 19.55
CA ASN A 81 5.62 -10.22 20.28
C ASN A 81 4.80 -11.08 19.32
N GLU A 82 5.38 -12.18 18.84
CA GLU A 82 4.70 -13.47 18.57
C GLU A 82 5.73 -14.59 18.41
#